data_AF-A0A6I9ZMB8-F1
#
_entry.id   AF-A0A6I9ZMB8-F1
#
_cell.length_a   1.000
_cell.length_b   1.000
_cell.length_c   1.000
_cell.angle_alpha   90.00
_cell.angle_beta   90.00
_cell.angle_gamma   90.00
#
_symmetry.space_group_name_H-M   'P 1'
#
loop_
_entity.id
_entity.type
_entity.pdbx_description
1 polymer ?
#
loop_
_entity_poly.entity_id
_entity_poly.type
_entity_poly.pdbx_seq_one_letter_code
_entity_poly.pdbx_strand_id
1 'polypeptide(L)'
;MGRPLLLSLLLLLFQTCIPASWGLQCMLCGRTGKCQVEECAPGQDLCRTTVMRMWEVGDELEVVERGCAHPEKSNRTMSYRTGVKIITLTEAVCGSDLCNRPRAGRPPTFPRTRSRYLECVSCASSDLSCERGWVQSLQCRSPGEQCLEVVTHRTLEGSPRDEHHTRGCGNLPGCPGPTGFHNNHTFHFLRCCNTTKCNGGPVVELQNLPLNGLQCYSCEGNSTHGCSSEETSLTACRGPMSQCLEATGSNGLGNPSYTVRGCATPSWCQSLHVAEAFSLSHLNVSCCSGNGCNHPVLDRQPRTGGAPRRGPAHLSLTVTLLISARLWGGTLLWT
;
A
#
# COMPACT_ATOMS: atom_id res chain seq x y z
N MET A 1 -4.10 -53.02 33.50
CA MET A 1 -4.73 -51.75 33.06
C MET A 1 -3.68 -50.94 32.31
N GLY A 2 -3.86 -50.66 31.01
CA GLY A 2 -2.78 -50.03 30.22
C GLY A 2 -3.19 -49.33 28.90
N ARG A 3 -4.50 -49.26 28.61
CA ARG A 3 -5.03 -48.57 27.41
C ARG A 3 -5.29 -47.06 27.52
N PRO A 4 -5.55 -46.42 28.69
CA PRO A 4 -5.88 -44.99 28.69
C PRO A 4 -4.65 -44.11 28.41
N LEU A 5 -3.47 -44.50 28.93
CA LEU A 5 -2.23 -43.74 28.74
C LEU A 5 -1.83 -43.63 27.26
N LEU A 6 -2.00 -44.71 26.49
CA LEU A 6 -1.66 -44.73 25.06
C LEU A 6 -2.56 -43.80 24.26
N LEU A 7 -3.85 -43.72 24.61
CA LEU A 7 -4.82 -42.83 23.95
C LEU A 7 -4.50 -41.35 24.25
N SER A 8 -4.18 -41.03 25.51
CA SER A 8 -3.73 -39.70 25.91
C SER A 8 -2.40 -39.31 25.24
N LEU A 9 -1.47 -40.24 25.07
CA LEU A 9 -0.20 -39.99 24.39
C LEU A 9 -0.39 -39.71 22.88
N LEU A 10 -1.29 -40.45 22.22
CA LEU A 10 -1.67 -40.18 20.82
C LEU A 10 -2.36 -38.81 20.68
N LEU A 11 -3.27 -38.45 21.60
CA LEU A 11 -3.93 -37.13 21.60
C LEU A 11 -2.93 -35.97 21.82
N LEU A 12 -1.90 -36.18 22.65
CA LEU A 12 -0.79 -35.24 22.83
C LEU A 12 0.08 -35.11 21.56
N LEU A 13 0.40 -36.23 20.90
CA LEU A 13 1.14 -36.22 19.63
C LEU A 13 0.38 -35.49 18.51
N PHE A 14 -0.94 -35.66 18.44
CA PHE A 14 -1.80 -34.90 17.50
C PHE A 14 -1.89 -33.41 17.85
N GLN A 15 -1.77 -33.00 19.12
CA GLN A 15 -1.72 -31.59 19.52
C GLN A 15 -0.35 -30.92 19.20
N THR A 16 0.74 -31.69 19.14
CA THR A 16 2.08 -31.16 18.78
C THR A 16 2.32 -31.05 17.27
N CYS A 17 1.47 -31.63 16.44
CA CYS A 17 1.47 -31.46 14.99
C CYS A 17 0.34 -30.52 14.53
N ILE A 18 0.30 -29.31 15.09
CA ILE A 18 -0.15 -28.17 14.28
C ILE A 18 0.86 -28.10 13.12
N PRO A 19 0.46 -28.31 11.85
CA PRO A 19 1.38 -28.05 10.76
C PRO A 19 1.79 -26.60 10.89
N ALA A 20 3.10 -26.32 10.89
CA ALA A 20 3.57 -24.96 10.67
C ALA A 20 2.78 -24.43 9.47
N SER A 21 2.12 -23.29 9.59
CA SER A 21 1.41 -22.70 8.48
C SER A 21 2.46 -22.36 7.43
N TRP A 22 2.61 -23.18 6.40
CA TRP A 22 3.61 -22.97 5.34
C TRP A 22 3.35 -21.59 4.77
N GLY A 23 4.41 -20.77 4.69
CA GLY A 23 4.29 -19.45 4.09
C GLY A 23 3.85 -19.59 2.63
N LEU A 24 3.10 -18.62 2.14
CA LEU A 24 2.76 -18.53 0.72
C LEU A 24 4.05 -18.67 -0.11
N GLN A 25 4.08 -19.57 -1.09
CA GLN A 25 5.23 -19.71 -1.96
C GLN A 25 5.02 -18.94 -3.25
N CYS A 26 6.01 -18.16 -3.67
CA CYS A 26 5.97 -17.40 -4.92
C CYS A 26 7.21 -17.67 -5.78
N MET A 27 7.11 -17.44 -7.09
CA MET A 27 8.30 -17.32 -7.93
C MET A 27 8.95 -15.96 -7.71
N LEU A 28 10.22 -15.95 -7.31
CA LEU A 28 11.09 -14.78 -7.32
C LEU A 28 11.86 -14.77 -8.65
N CYS A 29 11.73 -13.71 -9.44
CA CYS A 29 12.44 -13.54 -10.72
C CYS A 29 13.06 -12.15 -10.78
N GLY A 30 14.39 -12.08 -10.96
CA GLY A 30 15.11 -10.84 -11.23
C GLY A 30 15.11 -10.46 -12.72
N ARG A 31 15.54 -9.23 -13.03
CA ARG A 31 15.59 -8.67 -14.40
C ARG A 31 16.36 -9.52 -15.43
N THR A 32 17.27 -10.39 -14.96
CA THR A 32 18.06 -11.30 -15.80
C THR A 32 17.31 -12.59 -16.20
N GLY A 33 16.04 -12.74 -15.82
CA GLY A 33 15.18 -13.87 -16.19
C GLY A 33 15.43 -15.16 -15.39
N LYS A 34 16.43 -15.19 -14.50
CA LYS A 34 16.60 -16.28 -13.53
C LYS A 34 15.48 -16.23 -12.49
N CYS A 35 14.80 -17.36 -12.30
CA CYS A 35 13.69 -17.50 -11.38
C CYS A 35 13.93 -18.67 -10.40
N GLN A 36 13.54 -18.48 -9.14
CA GLN A 36 13.55 -19.50 -8.09
C GLN A 36 12.25 -19.43 -7.29
N VAL A 37 11.98 -20.43 -6.44
CA VAL A 37 10.88 -20.37 -5.46
C VAL A 37 11.38 -19.62 -4.23
N GLU A 38 10.53 -18.77 -3.68
CA GLU A 38 10.71 -18.02 -2.45
C GLU A 38 9.51 -18.31 -1.53
N GLU A 39 9.76 -18.54 -0.24
CA GLU A 39 8.73 -18.59 0.79
C GLU A 39 8.53 -17.18 1.33
N CYS A 40 7.30 -16.67 1.29
CA CYS A 40 7.00 -15.28 1.62
C CYS A 40 7.10 -15.01 3.13
N ALA A 41 7.58 -13.81 3.47
CA ALA A 41 7.71 -13.38 4.85
C ALA A 41 6.32 -13.19 5.52
N PRO A 42 6.22 -13.25 6.86
CA PRO A 42 4.99 -12.94 7.57
C PRO A 42 4.41 -11.57 7.16
N GLY A 43 3.15 -11.54 6.74
CA GLY A 43 2.51 -10.32 6.20
C GLY A 43 2.75 -10.08 4.70
N GLN A 44 3.31 -11.05 3.97
CA GLN A 44 3.32 -11.10 2.51
C GLN A 44 2.45 -12.30 2.05
N ASP A 45 1.19 -12.02 1.78
CA ASP A 45 0.13 -12.97 1.44
C ASP A 45 -0.32 -12.87 -0.04
N LEU A 46 0.46 -12.15 -0.87
CA LEU A 46 0.30 -12.10 -2.31
C LEU A 46 1.61 -12.43 -3.03
N CYS A 47 1.51 -13.08 -4.19
CA CYS A 47 2.55 -13.08 -5.21
C CYS A 47 2.29 -11.95 -6.21
N ARG A 48 3.34 -11.25 -6.65
CA ARG A 48 3.26 -10.26 -7.75
C ARG A 48 3.97 -10.73 -9.02
N THR A 49 3.52 -10.19 -10.16
CA THR A 49 4.26 -10.11 -11.42
C THR A 49 4.20 -8.68 -11.92
N THR A 50 5.35 -8.04 -12.07
CA THR A 50 5.49 -6.68 -12.59
C THR A 50 6.14 -6.77 -13.98
N VAL A 51 5.49 -6.21 -14.99
CA VAL A 51 5.91 -6.23 -16.39
C VAL A 51 6.11 -4.80 -16.88
N MET A 52 7.31 -4.50 -17.37
CA MET A 52 7.63 -3.25 -18.05
C MET A 52 7.91 -3.56 -19.52
N ARG A 53 7.14 -2.95 -20.41
CA ARG A 53 7.33 -3.00 -21.86
C ARG A 53 7.72 -1.63 -22.38
N MET A 54 8.76 -1.57 -23.18
CA MET A 54 9.14 -0.39 -23.95
C MET A 54 9.05 -0.72 -25.43
N TRP A 55 8.23 0.03 -26.16
CA TRP A 55 8.05 -0.12 -27.59
C TRP A 55 8.61 1.08 -28.34
N GLU A 56 9.52 0.84 -29.28
CA GLU A 56 10.21 1.84 -30.10
C GLU A 56 10.30 1.36 -31.55
N VAL A 57 9.58 2.02 -32.47
CA VAL A 57 9.70 1.89 -33.94
C VAL A 57 9.73 0.43 -34.48
N GLY A 58 9.06 -0.49 -33.78
CA GLY A 58 8.96 -1.91 -34.18
C GLY A 58 9.66 -2.89 -33.22
N ASP A 59 10.64 -2.42 -32.46
CA ASP A 59 11.28 -3.19 -31.40
C ASP A 59 10.46 -3.10 -30.09
N GLU A 60 10.40 -4.20 -29.35
CA GLU A 60 9.74 -4.31 -28.04
C GLU A 60 10.71 -4.96 -27.04
N LEU A 61 11.13 -4.19 -26.03
CA LEU A 61 11.86 -4.70 -24.87
C LEU A 61 10.86 -4.99 -23.74
N GLU A 62 10.82 -6.23 -23.26
CA GLU A 62 10.03 -6.63 -22.09
C GLU A 62 10.97 -7.01 -20.93
N VAL A 63 10.73 -6.41 -19.76
CA VAL A 63 11.36 -6.77 -18.48
C VAL A 63 10.26 -7.29 -17.56
N VAL A 64 10.48 -8.46 -16.96
CA VAL A 64 9.52 -9.08 -16.03
C VAL A 64 10.18 -9.38 -14.70
N GLU A 65 9.63 -8.82 -13.63
CA GLU A 65 10.01 -9.11 -12.25
C GLU A 65 8.86 -9.87 -11.55
N ARG A 66 9.22 -10.74 -10.61
CA ARG A 66 8.27 -11.50 -9.78
C ARG A 66 8.81 -11.66 -8.37
N GLY A 67 7.93 -11.83 -7.39
CA GLY A 67 8.27 -12.16 -6.00
C GLY A 67 7.05 -12.10 -5.11
N CYS A 68 7.27 -12.13 -3.80
CA CYS A 68 6.25 -11.87 -2.79
C CYS A 68 5.81 -10.39 -2.76
N ALA A 69 4.64 -10.12 -2.17
CA ALA A 69 4.00 -8.82 -2.05
C ALA A 69 3.09 -8.76 -0.81
N HIS A 70 2.90 -7.55 -0.29
CA HIS A 70 2.02 -7.24 0.83
C HIS A 70 0.54 -7.09 0.39
N PRO A 71 -0.44 -7.33 1.28
CA PRO A 71 -1.87 -7.49 0.93
C PRO A 71 -2.50 -6.25 0.29
N GLU A 72 -1.94 -5.07 0.52
CA GLU A 72 -2.47 -3.83 -0.03
C GLU A 72 -2.39 -3.83 -1.57
N LYS A 73 -1.41 -4.51 -2.16
CA LYS A 73 -1.12 -4.46 -3.61
C LYS A 73 -2.29 -4.94 -4.48
N SER A 74 -2.57 -4.19 -5.55
CA SER A 74 -3.66 -4.49 -6.49
C SER A 74 -3.17 -4.70 -7.93
N ASN A 75 -4.03 -5.29 -8.76
CA ASN A 75 -3.84 -5.27 -10.22
C ASN A 75 -3.89 -3.83 -10.73
N ARG A 76 -3.02 -3.49 -11.69
CA ARG A 76 -2.93 -2.15 -12.29
C ARG A 76 -2.25 -2.13 -13.66
N THR A 77 -2.57 -1.11 -14.46
CA THR A 77 -1.84 -0.79 -15.71
C THR A 77 -1.61 0.71 -15.83
N MET A 78 -0.51 1.09 -16.48
CA MET A 78 -0.23 2.45 -16.90
C MET A 78 0.58 2.42 -18.20
N SER A 79 0.17 3.20 -19.19
CA SER A 79 0.86 3.34 -20.48
C SER A 79 1.00 4.81 -20.83
N TYR A 80 2.20 5.23 -21.21
CA TYR A 80 2.52 6.62 -21.54
C TYR A 80 3.60 6.72 -22.64
N ARG A 81 3.76 7.93 -23.18
CA ARG A 81 4.75 8.27 -24.22
C ARG A 81 5.91 9.08 -23.64
N THR A 82 7.11 8.80 -24.12
CA THR A 82 8.32 9.60 -23.94
C THR A 82 9.06 9.61 -25.28
N GLY A 83 9.12 10.77 -25.93
CA GLY A 83 9.52 10.91 -27.33
C GLY A 83 8.73 9.98 -28.26
N VAL A 84 9.44 9.15 -29.03
CA VAL A 84 8.85 8.13 -29.91
C VAL A 84 8.44 6.84 -29.19
N LYS A 85 8.84 6.66 -27.94
CA LYS A 85 8.67 5.43 -27.15
C LYS A 85 7.28 5.39 -26.52
N ILE A 86 6.74 4.18 -26.41
CA ILE A 86 5.60 3.88 -25.54
C ILE A 86 6.09 2.98 -24.41
N ILE A 87 5.97 3.45 -23.17
CA ILE A 87 6.24 2.67 -21.97
C ILE A 87 4.90 2.15 -21.44
N THR A 88 4.80 0.85 -21.20
CA THR A 88 3.65 0.21 -20.56
C THR A 88 4.14 -0.55 -19.32
N LEU A 89 3.61 -0.15 -18.17
CA LEU A 89 3.79 -0.79 -16.87
C LEU A 89 2.51 -1.55 -16.52
N THR A 90 2.64 -2.81 -16.12
CA THR A 90 1.54 -3.66 -15.67
C THR A 90 1.97 -4.41 -14.43
N GLU A 91 1.13 -4.41 -13.39
CA GLU A 91 1.33 -5.28 -12.23
C GLU A 91 0.08 -6.12 -12.00
N ALA A 92 0.30 -7.41 -11.77
CA ALA A 92 -0.74 -8.37 -11.44
C ALA A 92 -0.39 -9.11 -10.15
N VAL A 93 -1.38 -9.33 -9.30
CA VAL A 93 -1.27 -10.01 -7.99
C VAL A 93 -2.20 -11.21 -7.90
N CYS A 94 -1.81 -12.19 -7.08
CA CYS A 94 -2.61 -13.38 -6.77
C CYS A 94 -2.16 -14.00 -5.43
N GLY A 95 -3.06 -14.65 -4.69
CA GLY A 95 -2.82 -15.14 -3.32
C GLY A 95 -2.86 -16.66 -3.17
N SER A 96 -2.18 -17.39 -4.06
CA SER A 96 -2.06 -18.86 -3.94
C SER A 96 -0.69 -19.36 -4.40
N ASP A 97 -0.26 -20.52 -3.90
CA ASP A 97 1.10 -21.02 -4.12
C ASP A 97 1.49 -21.07 -5.60
N LEU A 98 2.61 -20.41 -5.90
CA LEU A 98 3.21 -20.30 -7.22
C LEU A 98 2.26 -19.75 -8.29
N CYS A 99 1.21 -19.01 -7.92
CA CYS A 99 0.23 -18.47 -8.87
C CYS A 99 0.84 -17.51 -9.91
N ASN A 100 1.98 -16.88 -9.58
CA ASN A 100 2.74 -16.00 -10.47
C ASN A 100 3.71 -16.75 -11.43
N ARG A 101 3.70 -18.09 -11.45
CA ARG A 101 4.65 -18.90 -12.23
C ARG A 101 4.67 -18.51 -13.71
N PRO A 102 5.86 -18.42 -14.34
CA PRO A 102 5.96 -18.15 -15.78
C PRO A 102 5.10 -19.12 -16.58
N ARG A 103 4.11 -18.59 -17.32
CA ARG A 103 3.28 -19.40 -18.21
C ARG A 103 4.11 -19.81 -19.43
N ALA A 104 4.08 -21.09 -19.78
CA ALA A 104 4.69 -21.58 -21.01
C ALA A 104 3.85 -21.12 -22.22
N GLY A 105 4.36 -20.15 -22.95
CA GLY A 105 3.72 -19.57 -24.14
C GLY A 105 4.02 -18.08 -24.26
N ARG A 106 3.95 -17.54 -25.50
CA ARG A 106 3.98 -16.08 -25.67
C ARG A 106 2.81 -15.48 -24.87
N PRO A 107 3.02 -14.42 -24.06
CA PRO A 107 1.89 -13.62 -23.59
C PRO A 107 1.10 -13.16 -24.82
N PRO A 108 -0.24 -13.06 -24.74
CA PRO A 108 -1.02 -12.60 -25.88
C PRO A 108 -0.47 -11.26 -26.33
N THR A 109 0.08 -11.21 -27.55
CA THR A 109 0.33 -9.94 -28.23
C THR A 109 -0.99 -9.20 -28.22
N PHE A 110 -1.03 -8.06 -27.52
CA PHE A 110 -2.22 -7.21 -27.43
C PHE A 110 -2.86 -7.13 -28.81
N PRO A 111 -4.16 -7.46 -28.95
CA PRO A 111 -4.73 -7.69 -30.25
C PRO A 111 -4.59 -6.40 -31.06
N ARG A 112 -3.87 -6.48 -32.19
CA ARG A 112 -3.74 -5.40 -33.19
C ARG A 112 -5.08 -5.04 -33.87
N THR A 113 -6.19 -5.53 -33.32
CA THR A 113 -7.55 -5.13 -33.68
C THR A 113 -7.70 -3.64 -33.45
N ARG A 114 -8.08 -2.96 -34.53
CA ARG A 114 -8.25 -1.51 -34.68
C ARG A 114 -9.48 -0.98 -33.92
N SER A 115 -9.74 -1.51 -32.73
CA SER A 115 -10.78 -1.04 -31.81
C SER A 115 -10.42 0.36 -31.34
N ARG A 116 -11.26 1.35 -31.63
CA ARG A 116 -11.11 2.71 -31.14
C ARG A 116 -11.53 2.76 -29.66
N TYR A 117 -10.62 2.37 -28.78
CA TYR A 117 -10.76 2.60 -27.35
C TYR A 117 -10.57 4.10 -27.04
N LEU A 118 -10.56 4.45 -25.75
CA LEU A 118 -10.37 5.82 -25.29
C LEU A 118 -9.04 6.41 -25.82
N GLU A 119 -9.08 7.66 -26.29
CA GLU A 119 -7.88 8.41 -26.67
C GLU A 119 -7.56 9.46 -25.60
N CYS A 120 -6.33 9.45 -25.12
CA CYS A 120 -5.86 10.29 -24.01
C CYS A 120 -4.67 11.16 -24.44
N VAL A 121 -4.43 12.21 -23.66
CA VAL A 121 -3.19 13.00 -23.71
C VAL A 121 -2.09 12.20 -23.03
N SER A 122 -0.87 12.25 -23.55
CA SER A 122 0.27 11.53 -22.98
C SER A 122 1.60 12.29 -23.09
N CYS A 123 2.38 12.21 -22.02
CA CYS A 123 3.68 12.85 -21.82
C CYS A 123 4.38 12.23 -20.59
N ALA A 124 5.66 12.55 -20.41
CA ALA A 124 6.48 12.21 -19.26
C ALA A 124 7.41 13.38 -18.86
N SER A 125 8.09 13.26 -17.71
CA SER A 125 9.13 14.21 -17.27
C SER A 125 10.51 13.83 -17.80
N SER A 126 10.76 12.55 -18.10
CA SER A 126 12.03 12.03 -18.60
C SER A 126 12.51 12.67 -19.91
N ASP A 127 11.59 13.14 -20.76
CA ASP A 127 11.85 13.92 -21.97
C ASP A 127 11.38 15.39 -21.87
N LEU A 128 10.96 15.81 -20.67
CA LEU A 128 10.34 17.12 -20.37
C LEU A 128 9.08 17.43 -21.20
N SER A 129 8.40 16.41 -21.74
CA SER A 129 7.26 16.61 -22.62
C SER A 129 6.01 17.11 -21.89
N CYS A 130 5.84 16.78 -20.61
CA CYS A 130 4.73 17.31 -19.81
C CYS A 130 4.92 18.80 -19.49
N GLU A 131 6.10 19.16 -18.98
CA GLU A 131 6.48 20.49 -18.51
C GLU A 131 6.52 21.51 -19.65
N ARG A 132 7.01 21.08 -20.82
CA ARG A 132 7.07 21.92 -22.03
C ARG A 132 5.77 21.95 -22.83
N GLY A 133 4.75 21.20 -22.40
CA GLY A 133 3.48 21.07 -23.13
C GLY A 133 3.59 20.34 -24.48
N TRP A 134 4.66 19.58 -24.71
CA TRP A 134 4.90 18.79 -25.92
C TRP A 134 4.09 17.47 -25.91
N VAL A 135 2.80 17.60 -25.61
CA VAL A 135 1.92 16.46 -25.36
C VAL A 135 1.55 15.73 -26.65
N GLN A 136 1.46 14.40 -26.54
CA GLN A 136 1.10 13.52 -27.64
C GLN A 136 -0.25 12.84 -27.40
N SER A 137 -0.83 12.24 -28.44
CA SER A 137 -2.02 11.39 -28.31
C SER A 137 -1.63 9.93 -28.10
N LEU A 138 -2.31 9.25 -27.17
CA LEU A 138 -2.18 7.83 -26.92
C LEU A 138 -3.57 7.17 -26.96
N GLN A 139 -3.72 6.12 -27.76
CA GLN A 139 -4.91 5.28 -27.78
C GLN A 139 -4.73 4.18 -26.71
N CYS A 140 -5.72 4.02 -25.83
CA CYS A 140 -5.70 2.98 -24.81
C CYS A 140 -5.85 1.59 -25.43
N ARG A 141 -5.41 0.55 -24.71
CA ARG A 141 -5.35 -0.84 -25.22
C ARG A 141 -6.43 -1.75 -24.66
N SER A 142 -7.13 -1.33 -23.60
CA SER A 142 -8.20 -2.08 -22.96
C SER A 142 -9.43 -1.19 -22.70
N PRO A 143 -10.66 -1.73 -22.81
CA PRO A 143 -11.88 -0.97 -22.51
C PRO A 143 -12.03 -0.57 -21.04
N GLY A 144 -11.25 -1.15 -20.13
CA GLY A 144 -11.20 -0.76 -18.71
C GLY A 144 -10.19 0.35 -18.40
N GLU A 145 -9.42 0.82 -19.38
CA GLU A 145 -8.46 1.90 -19.19
C GLU A 145 -9.11 3.27 -19.29
N GLN A 146 -8.69 4.16 -18.39
CA GLN A 146 -9.07 5.56 -18.31
C GLN A 146 -7.88 6.44 -18.71
N CYS A 147 -8.15 7.71 -19.01
CA CYS A 147 -7.11 8.71 -19.11
C CYS A 147 -6.60 9.06 -17.73
N LEU A 148 -5.27 9.03 -17.56
CA LEU A 148 -4.60 9.24 -16.29
C LEU A 148 -3.72 10.49 -16.33
N GLU A 149 -3.62 11.15 -15.18
CA GLU A 149 -2.60 12.14 -14.85
C GLU A 149 -2.06 11.79 -13.46
N VAL A 150 -0.76 11.52 -13.39
CA VAL A 150 -0.01 11.19 -12.17
C VAL A 150 1.03 12.28 -11.93
N VAL A 151 1.11 12.74 -10.69
CA VAL A 151 2.14 13.66 -10.21
C VAL A 151 2.84 13.05 -8.99
N THR A 152 4.16 13.06 -8.99
CA THR A 152 5.03 12.56 -7.92
C THR A 152 6.19 13.52 -7.71
N HIS A 153 6.05 14.44 -6.75
CA HIS A 153 7.12 15.31 -6.29
C HIS A 153 7.58 14.87 -4.91
N ARG A 154 8.89 14.67 -4.72
CA ARG A 154 9.53 14.40 -3.42
C ARG A 154 10.83 15.17 -3.33
N THR A 155 11.01 15.91 -2.24
CA THR A 155 12.21 16.74 -2.00
C THR A 155 13.31 15.99 -1.23
N LEU A 156 12.96 14.89 -0.53
CA LEU A 156 13.91 14.07 0.22
C LEU A 156 14.72 13.13 -0.70
N GLU A 157 16.05 13.22 -0.61
CA GLU A 157 16.97 12.35 -1.37
C GLU A 157 16.89 10.89 -0.87
N GLY A 158 16.93 9.92 -1.80
CA GLY A 158 16.99 8.49 -1.49
C GLY A 158 15.94 7.61 -2.20
N SER A 159 14.87 8.21 -2.73
CA SER A 159 13.92 7.51 -3.61
C SER A 159 14.54 7.32 -5.01
N PRO A 160 14.25 6.20 -5.73
CA PRO A 160 14.49 6.18 -7.18
C PRO A 160 13.76 7.36 -7.85
N ARG A 161 14.34 7.85 -8.96
CA ARG A 161 13.77 8.95 -9.75
C ARG A 161 12.53 8.49 -10.51
N ASP A 162 11.40 8.48 -9.82
CA ASP A 162 10.08 8.39 -10.44
C ASP A 162 9.85 9.61 -11.35
N GLU A 163 9.00 9.44 -12.36
CA GLU A 163 8.56 10.53 -13.24
C GLU A 163 7.78 11.57 -12.43
N HIS A 164 8.18 12.85 -12.46
CA HIS A 164 7.48 13.90 -11.70
C HIS A 164 6.06 14.13 -12.20
N HIS A 165 5.87 14.09 -13.52
CA HIS A 165 4.58 14.13 -14.19
C HIS A 165 4.50 12.99 -15.20
N THR A 166 3.34 12.35 -15.29
CA THR A 166 3.08 11.40 -16.36
C THR A 166 1.60 11.42 -16.73
N ARG A 167 1.33 11.41 -18.04
CA ARG A 167 -0.03 11.33 -18.58
C ARG A 167 -0.14 10.18 -19.56
N GLY A 168 -1.31 9.55 -19.62
CA GLY A 168 -1.56 8.49 -20.59
C GLY A 168 -2.83 7.70 -20.31
N CYS A 169 -2.76 6.39 -20.57
CA CYS A 169 -3.84 5.43 -20.37
C CYS A 169 -3.54 4.51 -19.20
N GLY A 170 -4.55 3.98 -18.52
CA GLY A 170 -4.36 2.89 -17.59
C GLY A 170 -5.52 2.67 -16.63
N ASN A 171 -5.32 1.77 -15.68
CA ASN A 171 -6.19 1.58 -14.54
C ASN A 171 -5.33 1.48 -13.28
N LEU A 172 -5.45 2.47 -12.40
CA LEU A 172 -4.71 2.57 -11.14
C LEU A 172 -5.69 2.51 -9.95
N PRO A 173 -5.25 2.03 -8.78
CA PRO A 173 -6.04 2.19 -7.55
C PRO A 173 -6.39 3.67 -7.34
N GLY A 174 -7.55 3.94 -6.73
CA GLY A 174 -8.06 5.30 -6.55
C GLY A 174 -8.74 5.92 -7.79
N CYS A 175 -8.84 5.20 -8.91
CA CYS A 175 -9.76 5.55 -9.99
C CYS A 175 -11.18 4.97 -9.75
N PRO A 176 -12.28 5.68 -10.07
CA PRO A 176 -12.33 7.06 -10.57
C PRO A 176 -11.95 8.07 -9.47
N GLY A 177 -11.01 8.96 -9.80
CA GLY A 177 -10.40 9.89 -8.85
C GLY A 177 -11.12 11.25 -8.76
N PRO A 178 -10.47 12.29 -8.17
CA PRO A 178 -9.06 12.33 -7.80
C PRO A 178 -8.74 11.65 -6.46
N THR A 179 -7.48 11.26 -6.30
CA THR A 179 -6.87 10.89 -5.02
C THR A 179 -5.52 11.58 -4.89
N GLY A 180 -5.11 11.95 -3.69
CA GLY A 180 -3.84 12.65 -3.50
C GLY A 180 -3.48 12.93 -2.05
N PHE A 181 -2.21 13.26 -1.86
CA PHE A 181 -1.60 13.63 -0.60
C PHE A 181 -0.58 14.75 -0.80
N HIS A 182 -0.49 15.67 0.14
CA HIS A 182 0.65 16.57 0.23
C HIS A 182 1.05 16.90 1.67
N ASN A 183 2.33 17.19 1.85
CA ASN A 183 2.91 17.80 3.03
C ASN A 183 4.01 18.79 2.58
N ASN A 184 4.96 19.15 3.44
CA ASN A 184 6.04 20.09 3.09
C ASN A 184 7.15 19.51 2.18
N HIS A 185 7.24 18.19 2.02
CA HIS A 185 8.32 17.51 1.28
C HIS A 185 7.82 16.72 0.06
N THR A 186 6.56 16.30 0.08
CA THR A 186 5.98 15.35 -0.85
C THR A 186 4.63 15.85 -1.37
N PHE A 187 4.41 15.71 -2.67
CA PHE A 187 3.11 15.87 -3.32
C PHE A 187 2.87 14.69 -4.26
N HIS A 188 1.80 13.95 -4.00
CA HIS A 188 1.30 12.89 -4.85
C HIS A 188 -0.13 13.22 -5.29
N PHE A 189 -0.41 13.10 -6.58
CA PHE A 189 -1.74 13.34 -7.12
C PHE A 189 -2.05 12.40 -8.28
N LEU A 190 -3.23 11.78 -8.24
CA LEU A 190 -3.77 10.95 -9.31
C LEU A 190 -5.15 11.48 -9.70
N ARG A 191 -5.31 11.80 -10.98
CA ARG A 191 -6.58 12.11 -11.62
C ARG A 191 -6.86 11.07 -12.70
N CYS A 192 -8.09 10.55 -12.72
CA CYS A 192 -8.57 9.61 -13.73
C CYS A 192 -9.86 10.15 -14.35
N CYS A 193 -10.05 9.97 -15.65
CA CYS A 193 -11.27 10.36 -16.35
C CYS A 193 -11.49 9.51 -17.62
N ASN A 194 -12.74 9.41 -18.07
CA ASN A 194 -13.17 8.40 -19.05
C ASN A 194 -13.66 8.98 -20.40
N THR A 195 -13.38 10.25 -20.69
CA THR A 195 -13.76 10.93 -21.94
C THR A 195 -12.53 11.35 -22.75
N THR A 196 -12.67 11.45 -24.07
CA THR A 196 -11.54 11.67 -24.98
C THR A 196 -10.72 12.90 -24.60
N LYS A 197 -9.41 12.70 -24.35
CA LYS A 197 -8.40 13.73 -24.00
C LYS A 197 -8.73 14.56 -22.75
N CYS A 198 -9.54 14.03 -21.84
CA CYS A 198 -9.94 14.71 -20.60
C CYS A 198 -8.78 14.99 -19.62
N ASN A 199 -7.64 14.32 -19.76
CA ASN A 199 -6.41 14.55 -19.00
C ASN A 199 -5.46 15.58 -19.64
N GLY A 200 -5.99 16.44 -20.52
CA GLY A 200 -5.25 17.58 -21.09
C GLY A 200 -5.18 18.81 -20.16
N GLY A 201 -4.65 19.91 -20.69
CA GLY A 201 -4.46 21.17 -19.94
C GLY A 201 -3.04 21.34 -19.38
N PRO A 202 -2.77 22.40 -18.60
CA PRO A 202 -1.48 22.61 -17.94
C PRO A 202 -1.20 21.50 -16.92
N VAL A 203 0.08 21.26 -16.60
CA VAL A 203 0.47 20.31 -15.54
C VAL A 203 -0.09 20.73 -14.17
N VAL A 204 -0.50 19.74 -13.37
CA VAL A 204 -0.99 20.00 -12.01
C VAL A 204 0.19 20.20 -11.07
N GLU A 205 0.30 21.42 -10.55
CA GLU A 205 1.22 21.79 -9.48
C GLU A 205 0.47 22.00 -8.17
N LEU A 206 1.09 21.64 -7.04
CA LEU A 206 0.51 21.87 -5.72
C LEU A 206 0.18 23.36 -5.49
N GLN A 207 1.05 24.26 -5.95
CA GLN A 207 0.87 25.71 -5.80
C GLN A 207 -0.37 26.23 -6.54
N ASN A 208 -0.75 25.59 -7.64
CA ASN A 208 -1.91 25.94 -8.47
C ASN A 208 -3.24 25.41 -7.89
N LEU A 209 -3.19 24.52 -6.89
CA LEU A 209 -4.38 24.07 -6.17
C LEU A 209 -4.77 25.12 -5.11
N PRO A 210 -6.05 25.55 -5.06
CA PRO A 210 -6.51 26.56 -4.10
C PRO A 210 -6.44 26.04 -2.66
N LEU A 211 -6.22 26.93 -1.70
CA LEU A 211 -6.34 26.60 -0.28
C LEU A 211 -7.78 26.20 0.05
N ASN A 212 -7.96 25.12 0.83
CA ASN A 212 -9.30 24.63 1.21
C ASN A 212 -9.71 24.99 2.65
N GLY A 213 -8.87 25.74 3.37
CA GLY A 213 -9.13 26.23 4.73
C GLY A 213 -8.77 25.26 5.85
N LEU A 214 -8.40 24.02 5.54
CA LEU A 214 -7.86 23.06 6.51
C LEU A 214 -6.36 23.29 6.72
N GLN A 215 -5.88 23.12 7.96
CA GLN A 215 -4.47 23.03 8.31
C GLN A 215 -4.19 21.70 9.01
N CYS A 216 -3.10 21.03 8.63
CA CYS A 216 -2.70 19.74 9.20
C CYS A 216 -1.22 19.77 9.57
N TYR A 217 -0.83 18.94 10.53
CA TYR A 217 0.57 18.68 10.81
C TYR A 217 1.23 17.92 9.65
N SER A 218 2.47 18.26 9.38
CA SER A 218 3.31 17.79 8.27
C SER A 218 4.66 17.34 8.81
N CYS A 219 5.04 16.10 8.52
CA CYS A 219 6.35 15.55 8.80
C CYS A 219 6.60 14.28 7.97
N GLU A 220 7.86 13.91 7.80
CA GLU A 220 8.33 12.64 7.25
C GLU A 220 9.59 12.21 8.00
N GLY A 221 9.64 10.96 8.50
CA GLY A 221 10.78 10.48 9.28
C GLY A 221 10.39 9.38 10.26
N ASN A 222 11.01 9.34 11.43
CA ASN A 222 10.59 8.54 12.58
C ASN A 222 10.17 9.47 13.74
N SER A 223 9.70 8.91 14.85
CA SER A 223 9.21 9.70 16.01
C SER A 223 10.28 10.54 16.71
N THR A 224 11.56 10.34 16.43
CA THR A 224 12.69 11.07 17.03
C THR A 224 13.43 11.99 16.06
N HIS A 225 13.27 11.78 14.75
CA HIS A 225 13.93 12.51 13.66
C HIS A 225 12.98 12.66 12.47
N GLY A 226 12.75 13.88 12.01
CA GLY A 226 11.78 14.24 10.98
C GLY A 226 10.34 14.38 11.49
N CYS A 227 9.84 13.43 12.30
CA CYS A 227 8.49 13.46 12.90
C CYS A 227 8.47 13.64 14.43
N SER A 228 9.50 14.26 15.01
CA SER A 228 9.46 14.70 16.41
C SER A 228 8.48 15.87 16.61
N SER A 229 8.14 16.20 17.86
CA SER A 229 7.28 17.36 18.18
C SER A 229 7.91 18.71 17.82
N GLU A 230 9.23 18.77 17.64
CA GLU A 230 9.97 20.00 17.30
C GLU A 230 10.12 20.18 15.77
N GLU A 231 10.18 19.08 15.03
CA GLU A 231 10.32 19.08 13.56
C GLU A 231 8.96 19.09 12.83
N THR A 232 7.90 18.62 13.48
CA THR A 232 6.56 18.60 12.89
C THR A 232 5.98 20.02 12.80
N SER A 233 5.61 20.45 11.59
CA SER A 233 5.10 21.80 11.32
C SER A 233 3.66 21.77 10.77
N LEU A 234 2.91 22.86 10.92
CA LEU A 234 1.59 22.99 10.29
C LEU A 234 1.75 23.37 8.81
N THR A 235 0.98 22.71 7.94
CA THR A 235 0.87 23.02 6.51
C THR A 235 -0.58 23.32 6.14
N ALA A 236 -0.79 24.21 5.18
CA ALA A 236 -2.11 24.63 4.74
C ALA A 236 -2.59 23.76 3.56
N CYS A 237 -3.72 23.08 3.74
CA CYS A 237 -4.21 22.09 2.81
C CYS A 237 -4.80 22.69 1.53
N ARG A 238 -4.67 21.95 0.43
CA ARG A 238 -4.99 22.44 -0.92
C ARG A 238 -5.88 21.49 -1.71
N GLY A 239 -6.71 22.06 -2.58
CA GLY A 239 -7.60 21.33 -3.48
C GLY A 239 -8.47 20.31 -2.74
N PRO A 240 -8.62 19.08 -3.26
CA PRO A 240 -9.50 18.06 -2.67
C PRO A 240 -8.92 17.38 -1.41
N MET A 241 -7.70 17.74 -0.98
CA MET A 241 -7.00 17.10 0.14
C MET A 241 -7.53 17.66 1.47
N SER A 242 -8.71 17.19 1.87
CA SER A 242 -9.57 17.71 2.93
C SER A 242 -9.60 16.88 4.22
N GLN A 243 -8.67 15.94 4.39
CA GLN A 243 -8.43 15.20 5.63
C GLN A 243 -7.00 15.46 6.11
N CYS A 244 -6.80 15.52 7.43
CA CYS A 244 -5.46 15.36 7.99
C CYS A 244 -5.16 13.86 8.12
N LEU A 245 -3.98 13.46 7.65
CA LEU A 245 -3.49 12.09 7.67
C LEU A 245 -2.32 11.95 8.63
N GLU A 246 -2.30 10.82 9.33
CA GLU A 246 -1.12 10.25 9.97
C GLU A 246 -1.04 8.78 9.56
N ALA A 247 0.11 8.36 9.05
CA ALA A 247 0.40 6.96 8.79
C ALA A 247 1.74 6.56 9.39
N THR A 248 1.79 5.33 9.88
CA THR A 248 3.00 4.68 10.41
C THR A 248 3.19 3.31 9.74
N GLY A 249 4.43 2.91 9.50
CA GLY A 249 4.77 1.61 8.93
C GLY A 249 6.28 1.36 8.92
N SER A 250 6.70 0.22 8.40
CA SER A 250 8.11 -0.12 8.22
C SER A 250 8.57 0.16 6.79
N ASN A 251 9.75 0.78 6.65
CA ASN A 251 10.44 0.96 5.37
C ASN A 251 11.52 -0.14 5.23
N GLY A 252 11.63 -0.75 4.05
CA GLY A 252 12.62 -1.80 3.73
C GLY A 252 14.09 -1.41 3.94
N LEU A 253 14.40 -0.13 4.15
CA LEU A 253 15.73 0.36 4.56
C LEU A 253 16.07 0.18 6.06
N GLY A 254 15.21 -0.47 6.85
CA GLY A 254 15.53 -0.87 8.23
C GLY A 254 15.15 0.13 9.32
N ASN A 255 14.40 1.19 8.99
CA ASN A 255 13.70 2.00 10.00
C ASN A 255 12.40 1.26 10.43
N PRO A 256 12.29 0.77 11.68
CA PRO A 256 11.14 -0.05 12.11
C PRO A 256 9.84 0.76 12.27
N SER A 257 9.94 2.09 12.35
CA SER A 257 8.80 3.00 12.50
C SER A 257 9.05 4.27 11.69
N TYR A 258 8.67 4.26 10.42
CA TYR A 258 8.57 5.45 9.60
C TYR A 258 7.15 6.03 9.71
N THR A 259 7.07 7.34 9.93
CA THR A 259 5.85 8.11 10.11
C THR A 259 5.76 9.16 9.01
N VAL A 260 4.55 9.37 8.48
CA VAL A 260 4.23 10.48 7.59
C VAL A 260 2.95 11.18 8.04
N ARG A 261 2.99 12.51 8.10
CA ARG A 261 1.82 13.38 8.35
C ARG A 261 1.63 14.36 7.20
N GLY A 262 0.39 14.71 6.90
CA GLY A 262 0.05 15.71 5.89
C GLY A 262 -1.45 15.85 5.63
N CYS A 263 -1.80 16.49 4.51
CA CYS A 263 -3.16 16.60 4.02
C CYS A 263 -3.44 15.53 2.95
N ALA A 264 -4.60 14.88 3.01
CA ALA A 264 -4.97 13.76 2.13
C ALA A 264 -6.40 13.91 1.59
N THR A 265 -6.70 13.32 0.42
CA THR A 265 -8.09 13.06 0.03
C THR A 265 -8.66 11.91 0.87
N PRO A 266 -9.99 11.83 1.08
CA PRO A 266 -10.61 10.69 1.77
C PRO A 266 -10.28 9.33 1.10
N SER A 267 -10.10 9.32 -0.22
CA SER A 267 -9.65 8.16 -1.00
C SER A 267 -8.21 7.74 -0.70
N TRP A 268 -7.32 8.68 -0.37
CA TRP A 268 -5.92 8.41 -0.05
C TRP A 268 -5.73 7.81 1.35
N CYS A 269 -6.70 7.96 2.24
CA CYS A 269 -6.70 7.34 3.58
C CYS A 269 -6.76 5.79 3.57
N GLN A 270 -6.76 5.16 2.39
CA GLN A 270 -6.63 3.72 2.20
C GLN A 270 -5.15 3.32 2.19
N SER A 271 -4.77 2.25 2.92
CA SER A 271 -3.37 1.83 3.10
C SER A 271 -2.57 1.70 1.80
N LEU A 272 -3.20 1.26 0.71
CA LEU A 272 -2.54 1.07 -0.58
C LEU A 272 -1.84 2.32 -1.12
N HIS A 273 -2.48 3.49 -1.07
CA HIS A 273 -1.87 4.71 -1.59
C HIS A 273 -0.64 5.13 -0.77
N VAL A 274 -0.71 4.93 0.54
CA VAL A 274 0.37 5.21 1.49
C VAL A 274 1.50 4.18 1.44
N ALA A 275 1.24 2.96 0.96
CA ALA A 275 2.27 1.93 0.73
C ALA A 275 3.12 2.22 -0.51
N GLU A 276 2.55 2.92 -1.50
CA GLU A 276 3.13 3.09 -2.83
C GLU A 276 3.81 4.44 -3.03
N ALA A 277 3.18 5.50 -2.53
CA ALA A 277 3.98 6.56 -1.94
C ALA A 277 4.84 5.96 -0.80
N PHE A 278 5.98 6.55 -0.44
CA PHE A 278 6.77 6.16 0.75
C PHE A 278 7.36 4.73 0.82
N SER A 279 6.91 3.74 0.03
CA SER A 279 7.39 2.35 0.02
C SER A 279 7.33 1.66 1.39
N LEU A 280 6.16 1.72 2.02
CA LEU A 280 5.91 1.22 3.39
C LEU A 280 5.14 -0.11 3.41
N SER A 281 5.39 -0.90 4.44
CA SER A 281 4.65 -2.12 4.78
C SER A 281 4.19 -2.10 6.25
N HIS A 282 3.29 -3.03 6.61
CA HIS A 282 2.67 -3.10 7.95
C HIS A 282 2.04 -1.76 8.39
N LEU A 283 1.21 -1.20 7.50
CA LEU A 283 0.70 0.15 7.64
C LEU A 283 -0.44 0.27 8.66
N ASN A 284 -0.33 1.28 9.52
CA ASN A 284 -1.44 1.84 10.28
C ASN A 284 -1.71 3.25 9.76
N VAL A 285 -2.84 3.44 9.07
CA VAL A 285 -3.28 4.74 8.51
C VAL A 285 -4.46 5.27 9.31
N SER A 286 -4.37 6.53 9.69
CA SER A 286 -5.43 7.28 10.37
C SER A 286 -5.70 8.59 9.63
N CYS A 287 -6.98 8.94 9.53
CA CYS A 287 -7.42 10.21 8.96
C CYS A 287 -8.48 10.85 9.85
N CYS A 288 -8.45 12.17 9.92
CA CYS A 288 -9.39 12.96 10.69
C CYS A 288 -9.76 14.27 9.97
N SER A 289 -10.94 14.79 10.30
CA SER A 289 -11.44 16.08 9.81
C SER A 289 -11.32 17.13 10.91
N GLY A 290 -10.71 18.28 10.59
CA GLY A 290 -10.56 19.41 11.50
C GLY A 290 -9.11 19.90 11.62
N ASN A 291 -8.92 21.18 11.90
CA ASN A 291 -7.59 21.80 11.94
C ASN A 291 -6.69 21.16 13.00
N GLY A 292 -5.51 20.72 12.59
CA GLY A 292 -4.49 20.16 13.46
C GLY A 292 -4.87 18.84 14.14
N CYS A 293 -5.91 18.13 13.68
CA CYS A 293 -6.38 16.92 14.37
C CYS A 293 -5.37 15.75 14.33
N ASN A 294 -4.39 15.79 13.43
CA ASN A 294 -3.24 14.87 13.38
C ASN A 294 -2.02 15.40 14.17
N HIS A 295 -2.23 16.09 15.29
CA HIS A 295 -1.13 16.54 16.16
C HIS A 295 -0.42 15.35 16.80
N PRO A 296 0.93 15.32 16.85
CA PRO A 296 1.65 14.39 17.70
C PRO A 296 1.45 14.72 19.20
N VAL A 297 0.40 14.18 19.85
CA VAL A 297 0.27 14.17 21.33
C VAL A 297 -0.15 12.78 21.81
N LEU A 298 0.76 12.13 22.54
CA LEU A 298 0.58 10.91 23.33
C LEU A 298 -0.20 9.75 22.68
N ASP A 299 0.56 8.79 22.13
CA ASP A 299 0.23 7.34 22.12
C ASP A 299 0.16 6.73 23.55
N ARG A 300 -0.33 7.49 24.53
CA ARG A 300 -0.49 7.11 25.93
C ARG A 300 -1.92 7.37 26.42
N GLN A 301 -2.88 6.83 25.69
CA GLN A 301 -4.00 6.17 26.33
C GLN A 301 -4.34 4.90 25.52
N PRO A 302 -4.13 3.70 26.10
CA PRO A 302 -4.91 2.55 25.66
C PRO A 302 -6.37 2.97 25.70
N ARG A 303 -7.17 2.54 24.72
CA ARG A 303 -8.63 2.76 24.75
C ARG A 303 -9.22 2.06 25.97
N THR A 304 -9.28 2.74 27.12
CA THR A 304 -10.23 2.44 28.18
C THR A 304 -11.60 2.67 27.57
N GLY A 305 -12.15 1.59 26.99
CA GLY A 305 -13.50 1.60 26.46
C GLY A 305 -14.43 2.10 27.56
N GLY A 306 -15.12 3.21 27.28
CA GLY A 306 -16.16 3.72 28.15
C GLY A 306 -17.26 2.69 28.26
N ALA A 307 -17.19 1.84 29.29
CA ALA A 307 -18.23 0.86 29.56
C ALA A 307 -19.56 1.61 29.81
N PRO A 308 -20.67 1.18 29.19
CA PRO A 308 -21.95 1.83 29.43
C PRO A 308 -22.33 1.70 30.90
N ARG A 309 -22.72 2.84 31.47
CA ARG A 309 -23.03 3.08 32.89
C ARG A 309 -24.05 2.06 33.44
N ARG A 310 -23.57 0.96 34.04
CA ARG A 310 -24.43 0.05 34.81
C ARG A 310 -24.88 0.73 36.11
N GLY A 311 -26.18 0.66 36.38
CA GLY A 311 -26.77 1.17 37.62
C GLY A 311 -26.35 0.38 38.86
N PRO A 312 -26.63 0.91 40.07
CA PRO A 312 -26.18 0.31 41.32
C PRO A 312 -26.93 -0.98 41.63
N ALA A 313 -26.23 -2.11 41.54
CA ALA A 313 -26.69 -3.39 42.09
C ALA A 313 -26.12 -3.54 43.52
N HIS A 314 -26.98 -3.46 44.53
CA HIS A 314 -26.59 -3.69 45.92
C HIS A 314 -26.31 -5.17 46.19
N LEU A 315 -25.37 -5.42 47.12
CA LEU A 315 -24.87 -6.75 47.44
C LEU A 315 -25.92 -7.67 48.06
N SER A 316 -25.83 -8.97 47.76
CA SER A 316 -26.39 -10.04 48.58
C SER A 316 -25.30 -11.07 48.89
N LEU A 317 -24.99 -11.26 50.17
CA LEU A 317 -24.05 -12.28 50.63
C LEU A 317 -24.76 -13.64 50.70
N THR A 318 -24.20 -14.66 50.03
CA THR A 318 -24.52 -16.07 50.34
C THR A 318 -23.26 -16.95 50.33
N VAL A 319 -22.69 -17.08 51.53
CA VAL A 319 -22.09 -18.27 52.17
C VAL A 319 -21.39 -19.34 51.29
N THR A 320 -20.12 -19.55 51.59
CA THR A 320 -19.23 -20.65 51.18
C THR A 320 -19.71 -22.05 51.57
N LEU A 321 -19.36 -23.07 50.78
CA LEU A 321 -18.65 -24.26 51.32
C LEU A 321 -17.82 -24.99 50.24
N LEU A 322 -16.55 -25.26 50.55
CA LEU A 322 -15.68 -26.19 49.83
C LEU A 322 -15.63 -27.53 50.58
N ILE A 323 -15.80 -28.65 49.88
CA ILE A 323 -15.35 -29.97 50.37
C ILE A 323 -14.73 -30.76 49.20
N SER A 324 -13.40 -30.69 49.08
CA SER A 324 -12.61 -31.76 48.46
C SER A 324 -12.07 -32.65 49.58
N ALA A 325 -12.68 -33.82 49.76
CA ALA A 325 -12.34 -34.71 50.86
C ALA A 325 -11.25 -35.71 50.47
N ARG A 326 -10.10 -35.57 51.17
CA ARG A 326 -9.12 -36.62 51.49
C ARG A 326 -8.27 -37.23 50.37
N LEU A 327 -7.07 -37.72 50.66
CA LEU A 327 -5.98 -37.41 51.62
C LEU A 327 -4.95 -38.55 51.44
N TRP A 328 -3.67 -38.20 51.52
CA TRP A 328 -2.51 -39.06 51.86
C TRP A 328 -1.96 -40.03 50.78
N GLY A 329 -0.63 -40.14 50.66
CA GLY A 329 0.40 -39.36 51.37
C GLY A 329 1.86 -39.80 51.16
N GLY A 330 2.77 -39.10 51.87
CA GLY A 330 4.23 -39.34 51.92
C GLY A 330 5.00 -38.81 50.71
N THR A 331 6.20 -38.24 50.84
CA THR A 331 7.05 -37.87 52.01
C THR A 331 8.04 -36.81 51.50
N LEU A 332 8.14 -35.63 52.12
CA LEU A 332 9.11 -35.25 53.16
C LEU A 332 10.57 -35.15 52.67
N LEU A 333 11.06 -33.91 52.57
CA LEU A 333 12.42 -33.35 52.48
C LEU A 333 12.18 -31.84 52.22
N TRP A 334 12.87 -30.85 52.79
CA TRP A 334 13.84 -30.77 53.89
C TRP A 334 13.75 -29.33 54.45
N THR A 335 14.29 -28.99 55.63
CA THR A 335 15.00 -29.84 56.60
C THR A 335 14.02 -30.51 57.56
#